data_AF-A0A015LAB7-F1
#
_entry.id   AF-A0A015LAB7-F1
#
_cell.length_a   1.000
_cell.length_b   1.000
_cell.length_c   1.000
_cell.angle_alpha   90.00
_cell.angle_beta   90.00
_cell.angle_gamma   90.00
#
_symmetry.space_group_name_H-M   'P 1'
#
loop_
_entity.id
_entity.type
_entity.pdbx_description
1 polymer ?
#
loop_
_entity_poly.entity_id
_entity_poly.type
_entity_poly.pdbx_seq_one_letter_code
_entity_poly.pdbx_strand_id
1 'polypeptide(L)'
;MVILHYRSTCLRRILSTNKRKNDGTLFHIKLQNILPEIFQIILRYIYSGRITLEEYDTSDIIKILVAGSELGLQELITYLQSFLIKTKANWMEQNFNLIYQISFEDDSFLELQKFCTDLTSKEPDKLFKSLKFSSIPEKLLVSLNPSMGTCA
;
A
#
# COMPACT_ATOMS: atom_id res chain seq x y z
N MET A 1 6.82 -26.13 5.87
CA MET A 1 6.09 -25.03 5.20
C MET A 1 4.59 -25.17 5.39
N VAL A 2 4.02 -24.71 6.51
CA VAL A 2 2.56 -24.73 6.75
C VAL A 2 2.03 -23.32 7.02
N ILE A 3 2.79 -22.49 7.75
CA ILE A 3 2.41 -21.14 8.15
C ILE A 3 2.32 -20.18 6.94
N LEU A 4 3.33 -20.16 6.07
CA LEU A 4 3.34 -19.34 4.84
C LEU A 4 2.13 -19.63 3.93
N HIS A 5 1.75 -20.90 3.84
CA HIS A 5 0.62 -21.36 3.04
C HIS A 5 -0.72 -20.90 3.62
N TYR A 6 -0.84 -20.79 4.94
CA TYR A 6 -2.08 -20.38 5.58
C TYR A 6 -2.28 -18.87 5.53
N ARG A 7 -1.24 -18.08 5.81
CA ARG A 7 -1.37 -16.63 6.01
C ARG A 7 -1.30 -15.77 4.75
N SER A 8 -0.69 -16.25 3.67
CA SER A 8 -0.61 -15.51 2.40
C SER A 8 -1.30 -16.30 1.28
N THR A 9 -2.32 -15.71 0.66
CA THR A 9 -3.04 -16.31 -0.47
C THR A 9 -2.16 -16.40 -1.72
N CYS A 10 -1.29 -15.41 -1.94
CA CYS A 10 -0.31 -15.40 -3.03
C CYS A 10 0.70 -16.55 -2.88
N LEU A 11 1.34 -16.66 -1.72
CA LEU A 11 2.30 -17.73 -1.45
C LEU A 11 1.61 -19.10 -1.41
N ARG A 12 0.37 -19.17 -0.94
CA ARG A 12 -0.46 -20.38 -1.05
C ARG A 12 -0.58 -20.84 -2.50
N ARG A 13 -0.95 -19.95 -3.42
CA ARG A 13 -1.10 -20.25 -4.85
C ARG A 13 0.24 -20.70 -5.45
N ILE A 14 1.32 -19.96 -5.19
CA ILE A 14 2.66 -20.28 -5.68
C ILE A 14 3.10 -21.67 -5.18
N LEU A 15 3.00 -21.94 -3.87
CA LEU A 15 3.45 -23.20 -3.29
C LEU A 15 2.55 -24.40 -3.67
N SER A 16 1.26 -24.16 -3.95
CA SER A 16 0.32 -25.22 -4.34
C SER A 16 0.54 -25.70 -5.77
N THR A 17 0.79 -24.78 -6.71
CA THR A 17 1.09 -25.10 -8.11
C THR A 17 2.38 -25.94 -8.24
N ASN A 18 3.33 -25.73 -7.33
CA ASN A 18 4.64 -26.38 -7.38
C ASN A 18 4.73 -27.73 -6.67
N LYS A 19 3.76 -28.10 -5.82
CA LYS A 19 3.68 -29.44 -5.21
C LYS A 19 3.66 -30.59 -6.24
N ARG A 20 3.35 -30.28 -7.51
CA ARG A 20 3.36 -31.23 -8.65
C ARG A 20 4.76 -31.50 -9.24
N LYS A 21 5.82 -30.81 -8.77
CA LYS A 21 7.21 -30.94 -9.26
C LYS A 21 8.20 -31.23 -8.10
N ASN A 22 7.90 -32.23 -7.27
CA ASN A 22 8.75 -32.64 -6.15
C ASN A 22 9.94 -33.52 -6.62
N ASP A 23 10.92 -32.94 -7.30
CA ASP A 23 12.15 -33.63 -7.72
C ASP A 23 13.39 -33.25 -6.87
N GLY A 24 13.21 -32.48 -5.80
CA GLY A 24 14.30 -32.00 -4.94
C GLY A 24 14.96 -30.71 -5.43
N THR A 25 14.49 -30.11 -6.51
CA THR A 25 15.03 -28.85 -7.05
C THR A 25 14.66 -27.65 -6.17
N LEU A 26 15.66 -26.84 -5.80
CA LEU A 26 15.48 -25.54 -5.14
C LEU A 26 14.60 -24.62 -5.98
N PHE A 27 13.41 -24.29 -5.48
CA PHE A 27 12.44 -23.45 -6.16
C PHE A 27 12.71 -21.96 -5.92
N HIS A 28 12.84 -21.19 -7.00
CA HIS A 28 13.05 -19.75 -6.95
C HIS A 28 11.74 -19.01 -7.19
N ILE A 29 11.28 -18.25 -6.19
CA ILE A 29 10.14 -17.33 -6.32
C ILE A 29 10.71 -15.96 -6.69
N LYS A 30 10.28 -15.40 -7.83
CA LYS A 30 10.58 -14.02 -8.20
C LYS A 30 9.45 -13.11 -7.73
N LEU A 31 9.71 -12.34 -6.67
CA LEU A 31 8.88 -11.21 -6.24
C LEU A 31 9.59 -9.96 -6.77
N GLN A 32 9.05 -9.33 -7.81
CA GLN A 32 9.79 -8.29 -8.54
C GLN A 32 9.69 -6.91 -7.87
N ASN A 33 8.62 -6.66 -7.10
CA ASN A 33 8.33 -5.32 -6.57
C ASN A 33 8.59 -5.21 -5.05
N ILE A 34 9.31 -6.17 -4.46
CA ILE A 34 9.58 -6.20 -3.01
C ILE A 34 11.09 -6.16 -2.77
N LEU A 35 11.54 -5.13 -2.06
CA LEU A 35 12.92 -5.02 -1.62
C LEU A 35 13.27 -6.13 -0.59
N PRO A 36 14.50 -6.68 -0.59
CA PRO A 36 14.90 -7.75 0.33
C PRO A 36 14.66 -7.41 1.81
N GLU A 37 14.91 -6.17 2.21
CA GLU A 37 14.76 -5.70 3.59
C GLU A 37 13.28 -5.68 4.00
N ILE A 38 12.41 -5.20 3.10
CA ILE A 38 10.96 -5.19 3.31
C ILE A 38 10.42 -6.63 3.36
N PHE A 39 10.93 -7.50 2.51
CA PHE A 39 10.55 -8.91 2.53
C PHE A 39 10.92 -9.59 3.86
N GLN A 40 12.08 -9.28 4.44
CA GLN A 40 12.47 -9.79 5.76
C GLN A 40 11.50 -9.36 6.86
N ILE A 41 11.04 -8.10 6.83
CA ILE A 41 10.04 -7.59 7.78
C ILE A 41 8.72 -8.36 7.63
N ILE A 42 8.25 -8.55 6.39
CA ILE A 42 7.01 -9.29 6.12
C ILE A 42 7.14 -10.76 6.54
N LEU A 43 8.27 -11.40 6.27
CA LEU A 43 8.53 -12.75 6.75
C LEU A 43 8.44 -12.81 8.27
N ARG A 44 9.09 -11.89 8.99
CA ARG A 44 9.00 -11.83 10.45
C ARG A 44 7.55 -11.72 10.91
N TYR A 45 6.75 -10.84 10.30
CA TYR A 45 5.33 -10.71 10.58
C TYR A 45 4.54 -12.00 10.32
N ILE A 46 4.78 -12.71 9.20
CA ILE A 46 4.07 -13.96 8.88
C ILE A 46 4.33 -15.03 9.96
N TYR A 47 5.54 -15.10 10.50
CA TYR A 47 5.91 -16.08 11.52
C TYR A 47 5.52 -15.67 12.94
N SER A 48 5.65 -14.39 13.29
CA SER A 48 5.37 -13.88 14.64
C SER A 48 3.92 -13.44 14.84
N GLY A 49 3.21 -13.11 13.76
CA GLY A 49 1.92 -12.43 13.78
C GLY A 49 1.98 -11.00 14.30
N ARG A 50 3.16 -10.40 14.44
CA ARG A 50 3.37 -9.08 15.08
C ARG A 50 4.35 -8.22 14.29
N ILE A 51 4.09 -6.92 14.26
CA ILE A 51 4.95 -5.91 13.66
C ILE A 51 4.94 -4.66 14.56
N THR A 52 6.12 -4.10 14.85
CA THR A 52 6.28 -2.87 15.64
C THR A 52 6.51 -1.72 14.65
N LEU A 53 5.51 -0.87 14.44
CA LEU A 53 5.58 0.14 13.37
C LEU A 53 6.41 1.37 13.76
N GLU A 54 6.64 1.56 15.05
CA GLU A 54 7.46 2.64 15.60
C GLU A 54 8.94 2.50 15.25
N GLU A 55 9.37 1.29 14.85
CA GLU A 55 10.75 0.98 14.44
C GLU A 55 11.04 1.38 12.98
N TYR A 56 10.02 1.80 12.20
CA TYR A 56 10.15 2.05 10.77
C TYR A 56 9.77 3.49 10.40
N ASP A 57 10.49 4.04 9.43
CA ASP A 57 10.11 5.30 8.80
C ASP A 57 8.80 5.15 8.02
N THR A 58 8.05 6.23 7.87
CA THR A 58 6.75 6.21 7.17
C THR A 58 6.88 5.75 5.72
N SER A 59 7.99 6.05 5.06
CA SER A 59 8.28 5.53 3.71
C SER A 59 8.39 4.00 3.69
N ASP A 60 9.04 3.40 4.69
CA ASP A 60 9.16 1.94 4.77
C ASP A 60 7.84 1.28 5.14
N ILE A 61 7.04 1.91 6.01
CA ILE A 61 5.66 1.45 6.31
C ILE A 61 4.82 1.38 5.03
N ILE A 62 4.95 2.36 4.13
CA ILE A 62 4.26 2.35 2.83
C ILE A 62 4.79 1.23 1.92
N LYS A 63 6.11 0.99 1.88
CA LYS A 63 6.67 -0.15 1.12
C LYS A 63 6.19 -1.50 1.68
N ILE A 64 6.09 -1.63 3.01
CA ILE A 64 5.54 -2.82 3.67
C ILE A 64 4.06 -2.99 3.29
N LEU A 65 3.28 -1.90 3.25
CA LEU A 65 1.88 -1.93 2.81
C LEU A 65 1.73 -2.45 1.38
N VAL A 66 2.51 -1.90 0.43
CA VAL A 66 2.52 -2.33 -0.98
C VAL A 66 2.90 -3.81 -1.10
N ALA A 67 3.98 -4.22 -0.46
CA ALA A 67 4.42 -5.61 -0.47
C ALA A 67 3.41 -6.55 0.25
N GLY A 68 2.71 -6.05 1.27
CA GLY A 68 1.61 -6.75 1.92
C GLY A 68 0.46 -7.05 0.98
N SER A 69 0.13 -6.10 0.09
CA SER A 69 -0.88 -6.31 -0.96
C SER A 69 -0.45 -7.33 -2.00
N GLU A 70 0.78 -7.23 -2.51
CA GLU A 70 1.34 -8.21 -3.46
C GLU A 70 1.32 -9.65 -2.90
N LEU A 71 1.51 -9.76 -1.58
CA LEU A 71 1.47 -11.04 -0.86
C LEU A 71 0.08 -11.43 -0.35
N GLY A 72 -0.95 -10.60 -0.55
CA GLY A 72 -2.33 -10.87 -0.15
C GLY A 72 -2.55 -10.95 1.36
N LEU A 73 -1.82 -10.12 2.14
CA LEU A 73 -1.86 -10.08 3.60
C LEU A 73 -2.90 -9.08 4.11
N GLN A 74 -4.19 -9.37 3.90
CA GLN A 74 -5.27 -8.41 4.18
C GLN A 74 -5.31 -7.88 5.63
N GLU A 75 -5.05 -8.73 6.62
CA GLU A 75 -4.99 -8.29 8.03
C GLU A 75 -3.90 -7.23 8.27
N LEU A 76 -2.73 -7.42 7.66
CA LEU A 76 -1.62 -6.47 7.73
C LEU A 76 -1.99 -5.17 7.01
N ILE A 77 -2.59 -5.27 5.82
CA ILE A 77 -3.00 -4.11 5.02
C ILE A 77 -3.96 -3.23 5.82
N THR A 78 -5.02 -3.81 6.40
CA THR A 78 -5.98 -3.07 7.22
C THR A 78 -5.30 -2.40 8.42
N TYR A 79 -4.41 -3.11 9.11
CA TYR A 79 -3.68 -2.56 10.25
C TYR A 79 -2.80 -1.36 9.88
N LEU A 80 -2.03 -1.48 8.79
CA LEU A 80 -1.12 -0.43 8.32
C LEU A 80 -1.87 0.82 7.84
N GLN A 81 -2.97 0.67 7.10
CA GLN A 81 -3.79 1.80 6.67
C GLN A 81 -4.33 2.58 7.87
N SER A 82 -4.91 1.87 8.85
CA SER A 82 -5.42 2.49 10.08
C SER A 82 -4.33 3.22 10.85
N PHE A 83 -3.13 2.63 10.96
CA PHE A 83 -1.99 3.26 11.61
C PHE A 83 -1.55 4.53 10.90
N LEU A 84 -1.38 4.50 9.57
CA LEU A 84 -0.96 5.64 8.77
C LEU A 84 -1.95 6.81 8.91
N ILE A 85 -3.25 6.54 8.81
CA ILE A 85 -4.31 7.55 8.94
C ILE A 85 -4.33 8.16 10.34
N LYS A 86 -4.21 7.34 11.40
CA LYS A 86 -4.30 7.84 12.78
C LYS A 86 -3.06 8.57 13.25
N THR A 87 -1.87 8.12 12.84
CA THR A 87 -0.61 8.55 13.46
C THR A 87 0.30 9.33 12.51
N LYS A 88 0.15 9.16 11.20
CA LYS A 88 1.01 9.76 10.17
C LYS A 88 0.24 10.67 9.20
N ALA A 89 -0.97 11.11 9.55
CA ALA A 89 -1.81 11.98 8.72
C ALA A 89 -1.06 13.20 8.17
N ASN A 90 -0.35 13.95 9.02
CA ASN A 90 0.41 15.13 8.59
C ASN A 90 1.47 14.79 7.52
N TRP A 91 2.16 13.66 7.67
CA TRP A 91 3.14 13.22 6.69
C TRP A 91 2.46 12.83 5.38
N MET A 92 1.30 12.16 5.46
CA MET A 92 0.50 11.79 4.29
C MET A 92 -0.05 13.01 3.55
N GLU A 93 -0.49 14.06 4.25
CA GLU A 93 -0.90 15.32 3.63
C GLU A 93 0.26 16.00 2.89
N GLN A 94 1.46 16.02 3.49
CA GLN A 94 2.66 16.56 2.85
C GLN A 94 3.10 15.73 1.63
N ASN A 95 2.83 14.44 1.63
CA ASN A 95 3.16 13.50 0.56
C ASN A 95 1.92 13.04 -0.21
N PHE A 96 0.89 13.88 -0.27
CA PHE A 96 -0.45 13.50 -0.73
C PHE A 96 -0.43 12.82 -2.10
N ASN A 97 0.34 13.36 -3.05
CA ASN A 97 0.43 12.80 -4.39
C ASN A 97 0.88 11.34 -4.39
N LEU A 98 1.95 11.03 -3.65
CA LEU A 98 2.47 9.67 -3.53
C LEU A 98 1.40 8.73 -2.95
N ILE A 99 0.73 9.17 -1.89
CA ILE A 99 -0.33 8.39 -1.24
C ILE A 99 -1.52 8.20 -2.18
N TYR A 100 -1.92 9.24 -2.92
CA TYR A 100 -2.99 9.17 -3.89
C TYR A 100 -2.65 8.14 -4.98
N GLN A 101 -1.49 8.26 -5.61
CA GLN A 101 -1.05 7.31 -6.64
C GLN A 101 -1.06 5.86 -6.11
N ILE A 102 -0.40 5.60 -4.98
CA ILE A 102 -0.35 4.25 -4.40
C ILE A 102 -1.75 3.74 -4.06
N SER A 103 -2.59 4.56 -3.44
CA SER A 103 -3.92 4.13 -3.01
C SER A 103 -4.86 3.79 -4.17
N PHE A 104 -4.76 4.50 -5.30
CA PHE A 104 -5.61 4.27 -6.48
C PHE A 104 -5.00 3.32 -7.52
N GLU A 105 -3.76 2.88 -7.34
CA GLU A 105 -3.15 1.79 -8.11
C GLU A 105 -3.58 0.40 -7.61
N ASP A 106 -3.99 0.28 -6.34
CA ASP A 106 -4.40 -0.98 -5.72
C ASP A 106 -5.74 -0.86 -4.99
N ASP A 107 -6.74 -1.62 -5.45
CA ASP A 107 -8.09 -1.62 -4.89
C ASP A 107 -8.17 -2.15 -3.44
N SER A 108 -7.09 -2.76 -2.93
CA SER A 108 -7.00 -3.21 -1.54
C SER A 108 -6.86 -2.05 -0.54
N PHE A 109 -6.50 -0.84 -1.01
CA PHE A 109 -6.20 0.32 -0.16
C PHE A 109 -7.40 1.25 0.07
N LEU A 110 -8.58 0.68 0.33
CA LEU A 110 -9.84 1.41 0.46
C LEU A 110 -9.83 2.52 1.53
N GLU A 111 -9.15 2.31 2.67
CA GLU A 111 -9.09 3.33 3.72
C GLU A 111 -8.24 4.53 3.29
N LEU A 112 -7.13 4.29 2.58
CA LEU A 112 -6.31 5.37 2.01
C LEU A 112 -7.01 6.08 0.85
N GLN A 113 -7.73 5.36 -0.01
CA GLN A 113 -8.55 5.97 -1.07
C GLN A 113 -9.62 6.90 -0.46
N LYS A 114 -10.28 6.46 0.62
CA LYS A 114 -11.24 7.27 1.35
C LYS A 114 -10.58 8.50 1.97
N PHE A 115 -9.46 8.32 2.66
CA PHE A 115 -8.67 9.43 3.21
C PHE A 115 -8.34 10.47 2.13
N CYS A 116 -7.88 10.02 0.96
CA CYS A 116 -7.53 10.91 -0.15
C CYS A 116 -8.75 11.65 -0.71
N THR A 117 -9.87 10.95 -0.89
CA THR A 117 -11.13 11.54 -1.39
C THR A 117 -11.70 12.56 -0.41
N ASP A 118 -11.66 12.27 0.89
CA ASP A 118 -12.11 13.17 1.95
C ASP A 118 -11.25 14.43 2.00
N LEU A 119 -9.93 14.31 1.84
CA LEU A 119 -9.04 15.47 1.81
C LEU A 119 -9.24 16.33 0.55
N THR A 120 -9.42 15.69 -0.61
CA THR A 120 -9.67 16.35 -1.90
C THR A 120 -10.97 17.15 -1.88
N SER A 121 -12.02 16.60 -1.26
CA SER A 121 -13.33 17.26 -1.17
C SER A 121 -13.37 18.40 -0.15
N LYS A 122 -12.64 18.29 0.97
CA LYS A 122 -12.67 19.29 2.05
C LYS A 122 -11.70 20.44 1.83
N GLU A 123 -10.51 20.18 1.28
CA GLU A 123 -9.44 21.17 1.20
C GLU A 123 -8.76 21.23 -0.19
N PRO A 124 -9.51 21.40 -1.29
CA PRO A 124 -8.93 21.40 -2.64
C PRO A 124 -7.88 22.50 -2.82
N ASP A 125 -8.12 23.70 -2.30
CA ASP A 125 -7.22 24.84 -2.44
C ASP A 125 -5.87 24.65 -1.72
N LYS A 126 -5.89 23.96 -0.58
CA LYS A 126 -4.66 23.65 0.19
C LYS A 126 -3.82 22.63 -0.54
N LEU A 127 -4.46 21.64 -1.17
CA LEU A 127 -3.79 20.65 -2.01
C LEU A 127 -3.17 21.28 -3.25
N PHE A 128 -3.88 22.17 -3.95
CA PHE A 128 -3.32 22.88 -5.11
C PHE A 128 -2.08 23.71 -4.77
N LYS A 129 -2.01 24.26 -3.56
CA LYS A 129 -0.85 25.04 -3.10
C LYS A 129 0.32 24.17 -2.64
N SER A 130 0.07 22.99 -2.09
CA SER A 130 1.12 22.08 -1.60
C SER A 130 1.69 21.17 -2.70
N LEU A 131 0.89 20.87 -3.72
CA LEU A 131 1.29 20.00 -4.83
C LEU A 131 2.10 20.78 -5.87
N LYS A 132 3.23 20.20 -6.28
CA LYS A 132 3.88 20.63 -7.53
C LYS A 132 3.00 20.17 -8.68
N PHE A 133 2.49 21.10 -9.49
CA PHE A 133 1.61 20.78 -10.64
C PHE A 133 2.14 19.65 -11.53
N SER A 134 3.46 19.56 -11.72
CA SER A 134 4.10 18.53 -12.55
C SER A 134 3.98 17.10 -11.99
N SER A 135 3.55 16.92 -10.75
CA SER A 135 3.44 15.61 -10.12
C SER A 135 1.99 15.14 -9.97
N ILE A 136 1.00 16.02 -10.19
CA ILE A 136 -0.42 15.69 -10.00
C ILE A 136 -0.88 14.63 -11.03
N PRO A 137 -1.51 13.53 -10.62
CA PRO A 137 -2.04 12.52 -11.53
C PRO A 137 -3.20 13.10 -12.36
N GLU A 138 -3.27 12.75 -13.64
CA GLU A 138 -4.33 13.24 -14.55
C GLU A 138 -5.74 12.94 -14.01
N LYS A 139 -5.94 11.74 -13.43
CA LYS A 139 -7.21 11.36 -12.79
C LYS A 139 -7.61 12.31 -11.65
N LEU A 140 -6.65 12.81 -10.87
CA LEU A 140 -6.91 13.80 -9.83
C LEU A 140 -7.35 15.13 -10.44
N LEU A 141 -6.69 15.60 -11.50
CA LEU A 141 -7.04 16.85 -12.20
C LEU A 141 -8.47 16.79 -12.76
N VAL A 142 -8.85 15.68 -13.39
CA VAL A 142 -10.21 15.48 -13.89
C VAL A 142 -11.23 15.49 -12.75
N SER A 143 -10.91 14.91 -11.59
CA SER A 143 -11.81 14.90 -10.42
C SER A 143 -11.94 16.25 -9.72
N LEU A 144 -11.00 17.18 -9.93
CA LEU A 144 -10.99 18.53 -9.34
C LEU A 144 -11.68 19.58 -10.23
N ASN A 145 -11.74 19.37 -11.54
CA ASN A 145 -12.44 20.27 -12.47
C ASN A 145 -13.99 20.37 -12.33
N PRO A 146 -14.76 19.42 -11.75
CA PRO A 146 -16.21 19.57 -11.64
C PRO A 146 -16.63 20.68 -10.66
N SER A 147 -15.76 21.10 -9.75
CA SER A 147 -16.06 22.13 -8.74
C SER A 147 -15.63 23.55 -9.14
N MET A 148 -14.95 23.72 -10.28
CA MET A 148 -14.49 25.02 -10.79
C MET A 148 -15.37 25.59 -11.91
N GLY A 149 -16.52 24.96 -12.20
CA GLY A 149 -17.39 25.31 -13.33
C GLY A 149 -18.86 25.49 -12.96
N THR A 150 -19.20 26.60 -12.28
CA THR A 150 -20.46 27.33 -12.47
C THR A 150 -20.33 28.73 -11.87
N CYS A 151 -19.77 29.65 -12.66
CA CYS A 151 -19.94 31.10 -12.54
C CYS A 151 -19.59 31.71 -13.92
N ALA A 152 -20.49 31.57 -14.88
CA ALA A 152 -20.75 32.49 -16.00
C ALA A 152 -21.94 31.96 -16.81
#